data_AF-A0A931HQ05-F1
#
_entry.id   AF-A0A931HQ05-F1
#
_cell.length_a   1.000
_cell.length_b   1.000
_cell.length_c   1.000
_cell.angle_alpha   90.00
_cell.angle_beta   90.00
_cell.angle_gamma   90.00
#
_symmetry.space_group_name_H-M   'P 1'
#
loop_
_entity.id
_entity.type
_entity.pdbx_description
1 polymer ?
#
loop_
_entity_poly.entity_id
_entity_poly.type
_entity_poly.pdbx_seq_one_letter_code
_entity_poly.pdbx_strand_id
1 'polypeptide(L)'
;MFAVPDAGADESVVELGDDCSVVRRIPAPVDPYDVEDLAAGPDRRLWLSDTGDNTARRETVALISLDPATGAGDLYRMTYPSGARDGETLLIGRDGVPLFVSKALFGASTVYRPADGKTLTDLASPGPNPLEEVGVLRLGPTDTPGGPLAGGSSTLITGGAVSADGTVAAVRTYTDVYLFHAPDGDLVAALAGGPQLRIPVAGEPQGEAVAFTPDGDLLTASESNGGPLPQIRVW
;
A
#
# COMPACT_ATOMS: atom_id res chain seq x y z
N MET A 1 -15.95 -4.59 -0.43
CA MET A 1 -14.62 -3.91 -0.38
C MET A 1 -13.96 -4.22 0.97
N PHE A 2 -12.64 -4.18 1.08
CA PHE A 2 -11.92 -4.35 2.35
C PHE A 2 -11.07 -3.12 2.64
N ALA A 3 -10.94 -2.76 3.92
CA ALA A 3 -10.10 -1.67 4.38
C ALA A 3 -9.39 -2.09 5.67
N VAL A 4 -8.23 -1.49 5.92
CA VAL A 4 -7.52 -1.58 7.19
C VAL A 4 -7.30 -0.16 7.71
N PRO A 5 -7.42 0.09 9.01
CA PRO A 5 -6.98 1.36 9.58
C PRO A 5 -5.46 1.48 9.47
N ASP A 6 -5.00 2.71 9.29
CA ASP A 6 -3.60 3.08 9.48
C ASP A 6 -3.32 3.10 11.00
N ALA A 7 -2.13 2.67 11.39
CA ALA A 7 -1.65 2.36 12.73
C ALA A 7 -2.20 1.07 13.38
N GLY A 8 -1.30 0.30 14.00
CA GLY A 8 -1.53 -1.00 14.66
C GLY A 8 -2.43 -1.01 15.91
N ALA A 9 -3.31 -0.03 16.09
CA ALA A 9 -4.22 0.05 17.25
C ALA A 9 -5.58 -0.66 17.02
N ASP A 10 -5.97 -0.91 15.77
CA ASP A 10 -7.18 -1.67 15.44
C ASP A 10 -6.78 -2.87 14.56
N GLU A 11 -6.64 -4.03 15.21
CA GLU A 11 -6.10 -5.27 14.68
C GLU A 11 -7.07 -5.98 13.72
N SER A 12 -7.88 -5.26 12.94
CA SER A 12 -8.94 -5.87 12.13
C SER A 12 -9.00 -5.30 10.72
N VAL A 13 -9.12 -6.20 9.74
CA VAL A 13 -9.59 -5.86 8.41
C VAL A 13 -11.10 -5.67 8.46
N VAL A 14 -11.57 -4.55 7.92
CA VAL A 14 -12.98 -4.20 7.85
C VAL A 14 -13.51 -4.54 6.46
N GLU A 15 -14.56 -5.35 6.40
CA GLU A 15 -15.33 -5.60 5.19
C GLU A 15 -16.44 -4.56 5.08
N LEU A 16 -16.47 -3.86 3.94
CA LEU A 16 -17.41 -2.80 3.63
C LEU A 16 -18.38 -3.25 2.52
N GLY A 17 -19.66 -2.96 2.72
CA GLY A 17 -20.70 -3.10 1.70
C GLY A 17 -20.62 -1.98 0.65
N ASP A 18 -21.43 -2.09 -0.40
CA ASP A 18 -21.44 -1.11 -1.50
C ASP A 18 -21.89 0.30 -1.06
N ASP A 19 -22.61 0.39 0.06
CA ASP A 19 -23.01 1.64 0.72
C ASP A 19 -21.98 2.15 1.74
N CYS A 20 -20.77 1.56 1.76
CA CYS A 20 -19.69 1.81 2.72
C CYS A 20 -20.05 1.47 4.18
N SER A 21 -21.14 0.73 4.42
CA SER A 21 -21.45 0.21 5.76
C SER A 21 -20.48 -0.90 6.15
N VAL A 22 -20.15 -0.98 7.45
CA VAL A 22 -19.33 -2.07 7.98
C VAL A 22 -20.17 -3.35 8.01
N VAL A 23 -19.81 -4.32 7.18
CA VAL A 23 -20.43 -5.65 7.12
C VAL A 23 -19.85 -6.55 8.19
N ARG A 24 -18.52 -6.57 8.30
CA ARG A 24 -17.79 -7.45 9.21
C ARG A 24 -16.45 -6.85 9.59
N ARG A 25 -15.96 -7.19 10.78
CA ARG A 25 -14.58 -7.00 11.21
C ARG A 25 -13.91 -8.38 11.30
N ILE A 26 -12.79 -8.55 10.62
CA ILE A 26 -12.02 -9.78 10.56
C ILE A 26 -10.72 -9.51 11.31
N PRO A 27 -10.50 -10.14 12.48
CA PRO A 27 -9.24 -9.97 13.20
C PRO A 27 -8.06 -10.35 12.32
N ALA A 28 -6.97 -9.61 12.45
CA ALA A 28 -5.69 -10.00 11.89
C ALA A 28 -5.31 -11.37 12.48
N PRO A 29 -4.74 -12.28 11.67
CA PRO A 29 -4.43 -13.64 12.11
C PRO A 29 -3.25 -13.66 13.09
N VAL A 30 -2.52 -12.55 13.18
CA VAL A 30 -1.42 -12.25 14.09
C VAL A 30 -1.55 -10.80 14.54
N ASP A 31 -1.04 -10.49 15.72
CA ASP A 31 -0.94 -9.12 16.27
C ASP A 31 0.07 -8.31 15.43
N PRO A 32 -0.37 -7.35 14.59
CA PRO A 32 0.51 -6.54 13.76
C PRO A 32 1.03 -5.32 14.52
N TYR A 33 2.20 -4.82 14.14
CA TYR A 33 2.77 -3.63 14.77
C TYR A 33 2.25 -2.33 14.16
N ASP A 34 2.28 -2.23 12.82
CA ASP A 34 2.02 -0.99 12.09
C ASP A 34 1.65 -1.30 10.64
N VAL A 35 0.36 -1.58 10.40
CA VAL A 35 -0.15 -1.88 9.05
C VAL A 35 -0.38 -0.58 8.30
N GLU A 36 0.25 -0.46 7.15
CA GLU A 36 0.25 0.77 6.33
C GLU A 36 -0.54 0.61 5.03
N ASP A 37 -0.68 -0.62 4.52
CA ASP A 37 -1.38 -0.86 3.27
C ASP A 37 -2.00 -2.27 3.20
N LEU A 38 -2.96 -2.45 2.30
CA LEU A 38 -3.72 -3.68 2.09
C LEU A 38 -3.88 -3.96 0.60
N ALA A 39 -3.43 -5.13 0.16
CA ALA A 39 -3.60 -5.58 -1.21
C ALA A 39 -4.30 -6.95 -1.30
N ALA A 40 -5.03 -7.17 -2.38
CA ALA A 40 -5.51 -8.50 -2.76
C ALA A 40 -4.43 -9.21 -3.60
N GLY A 41 -4.12 -10.45 -3.26
CA GLY A 41 -3.20 -11.28 -4.03
C GLY A 41 -3.90 -12.06 -5.14
N PRO A 42 -3.15 -12.56 -6.15
CA PRO A 42 -3.68 -13.46 -7.18
C PRO A 42 -4.21 -14.79 -6.60
N ASP A 43 -3.83 -15.12 -5.37
CA ASP A 43 -4.29 -16.25 -4.58
C ASP A 43 -5.64 -16.01 -3.87
N ARG A 44 -6.28 -14.87 -4.11
CA ARG A 44 -7.54 -14.42 -3.49
C ARG A 44 -7.45 -14.20 -1.97
N ARG A 45 -6.24 -14.13 -1.43
CA ARG A 45 -6.00 -13.72 -0.05
C ARG A 45 -5.85 -12.20 0.00
N LEU A 46 -6.08 -11.66 1.18
CA LEU A 46 -5.69 -10.31 1.52
C LEU A 46 -4.27 -10.33 2.11
N TRP A 47 -3.51 -9.28 1.84
CA TRP A 47 -2.13 -9.15 2.26
C TRP A 47 -1.96 -7.78 2.91
N LEU A 48 -1.70 -7.79 4.22
CA LEU A 48 -1.51 -6.60 5.03
C LEU A 48 -0.01 -6.29 5.08
N SER A 49 0.35 -5.04 4.80
CA SER A 49 1.71 -4.53 4.85
C SER A 49 2.00 -3.97 6.24
N ASP A 50 2.47 -4.81 7.17
CA ASP A 50 2.96 -4.38 8.49
C ASP A 50 4.40 -3.86 8.35
N THR A 51 4.50 -2.73 7.65
CA THR A 51 5.76 -2.11 7.19
C THR A 51 6.01 -0.71 7.73
N GLY A 52 5.08 -0.18 8.54
CA GLY A 52 5.23 1.12 9.19
C GLY A 52 6.41 1.13 10.16
N ASP A 53 7.24 2.16 10.05
CA ASP A 53 8.38 2.39 10.91
C ASP A 53 8.86 3.85 10.83
N ASN A 54 8.00 4.82 11.17
CA ASN A 54 8.35 6.24 11.06
C ASN A 54 9.61 6.62 11.87
N THR A 55 10.00 5.80 12.86
CA THR A 55 11.23 6.02 13.65
C THR A 55 12.47 5.32 13.10
N ALA A 56 12.34 4.48 12.07
CA ALA A 56 13.37 3.68 11.44
C ALA A 56 14.15 2.82 12.46
N ARG A 57 13.45 2.04 13.28
CA ARG A 57 14.02 1.21 14.36
C ARG A 57 13.70 -0.27 14.26
N ARG A 58 12.74 -0.67 13.42
CA ARG A 58 12.31 -2.07 13.29
C ARG A 58 13.35 -2.85 12.50
N GLU A 59 13.99 -3.83 13.14
CA GLU A 59 14.93 -4.74 12.48
C GLU A 59 14.23 -5.61 11.41
N THR A 60 12.95 -5.91 11.63
CA THR A 60 12.10 -6.62 10.67
C THR A 60 10.75 -5.92 10.54
N VAL A 61 10.23 -5.92 9.31
CA VAL A 61 8.83 -5.64 8.99
C VAL A 61 8.15 -6.95 8.60
N ALA A 62 6.86 -6.91 8.27
CA ALA A 62 6.14 -8.10 7.86
C ALA A 62 5.13 -7.85 6.75
N LEU A 63 4.90 -8.92 5.99
CA LEU A 63 3.68 -9.09 5.22
C LEU A 63 2.84 -10.15 5.92
N ILE A 64 1.53 -9.92 6.04
CA ILE A 64 0.61 -10.84 6.74
C ILE A 64 -0.47 -11.25 5.75
N SER A 65 -0.60 -12.55 5.49
CA SER A 65 -1.68 -13.07 4.65
C SER A 65 -2.94 -13.25 5.48
N LEU A 66 -4.11 -13.08 4.88
CA LEU A 66 -5.41 -13.28 5.50
C LEU A 66 -6.38 -13.89 4.49
N ASP A 67 -6.99 -15.01 4.86
CA ASP A 67 -8.16 -15.53 4.16
C ASP A 67 -9.40 -14.75 4.63
N PRO A 68 -10.03 -13.93 3.77
CA PRO A 68 -11.20 -13.17 4.18
C PRO A 68 -12.41 -14.04 4.52
N ALA A 69 -12.48 -15.29 4.04
CA ALA A 69 -13.59 -16.19 4.37
C ALA A 69 -13.43 -16.81 5.77
N THR A 70 -12.22 -17.25 6.12
CA THR A 70 -11.97 -18.02 7.35
C THR A 70 -11.30 -17.23 8.47
N GLY A 71 -10.67 -16.09 8.14
CA GLY A 71 -9.83 -15.34 9.08
C GLY A 71 -8.44 -15.94 9.28
N ALA A 72 -8.12 -17.08 8.64
CA ALA A 72 -6.84 -17.75 8.81
C ALA A 72 -5.72 -17.06 8.04
N GLY A 73 -4.50 -17.09 8.57
CA GLY A 73 -3.36 -16.52 7.86
C GLY A 73 -2.02 -16.71 8.53
N ASP A 74 -1.00 -16.16 7.86
CA ASP A 74 0.41 -16.41 8.13
C ASP A 74 1.20 -15.11 8.12
N LEU A 75 2.28 -15.09 8.91
CA LEU A 75 3.21 -13.96 9.04
C LEU A 75 4.46 -14.23 8.21
N TYR A 76 4.94 -13.24 7.47
CA TYR A 76 6.17 -13.33 6.67
C TYR A 76 7.10 -12.16 7.00
N ARG A 77 8.10 -12.41 7.85
CA ARG A 77 9.09 -11.43 8.29
C ARG A 77 10.05 -11.09 7.16
N MET A 78 10.28 -9.79 7.00
CA MET A 78 11.10 -9.21 5.94
C MET A 78 12.17 -8.28 6.52
N THR A 79 13.29 -8.18 5.82
CA THR A 79 14.42 -7.31 6.19
C THR A 79 14.85 -6.46 5.00
N TYR A 80 14.91 -5.14 5.18
CA TYR A 80 15.48 -4.24 4.19
C TYR A 80 17.01 -4.35 4.12
N PRO A 81 17.62 -4.20 2.92
CA PRO A 81 19.06 -4.42 2.73
C PRO A 81 19.95 -3.36 3.40
N SER A 82 19.41 -2.16 3.66
CA SER A 82 20.13 -1.02 4.26
C SER A 82 19.67 -0.70 5.69
N GLY A 83 19.03 -1.66 6.36
CA GLY A 83 18.44 -1.49 7.68
C GLY A 83 17.03 -0.91 7.64
N ALA A 84 16.51 -0.56 8.80
CA ALA A 84 15.13 -0.12 9.01
C ALA A 84 14.67 0.98 8.03
N ARG A 85 13.43 0.83 7.56
CA ARG A 85 12.76 1.71 6.59
C ARG A 85 11.27 1.74 6.88
N ASP A 86 10.70 2.92 6.69
CA ASP A 86 9.27 3.19 6.73
C ASP A 86 8.66 2.85 5.37
N GLY A 87 7.85 1.79 5.29
CA GLY A 87 7.22 1.32 4.07
C GLY A 87 5.71 1.55 4.10
N GLU A 88 5.17 2.27 3.13
CA GLU A 88 3.78 2.77 3.19
C GLU A 88 2.93 2.31 2.01
N THR A 89 3.46 1.40 1.20
CA THR A 89 2.79 1.02 -0.05
C THR A 89 3.13 -0.40 -0.40
N LEU A 90 2.10 -1.16 -0.73
CA LEU A 90 2.16 -2.52 -1.20
C LEU A 90 1.50 -2.62 -2.58
N LEU A 91 2.29 -3.04 -3.58
CA LEU A 91 1.78 -3.37 -4.91
C LEU A 91 1.99 -4.85 -5.14
N ILE A 92 0.94 -5.60 -5.43
CA ILE A 92 1.06 -7.03 -5.75
C ILE A 92 0.83 -7.21 -7.25
N GLY A 93 1.89 -7.63 -7.95
CA GLY A 93 1.81 -7.96 -9.37
C GLY A 93 0.91 -9.18 -9.61
N ARG A 94 0.37 -9.29 -10.83
CA ARG A 94 -0.40 -10.48 -11.24
C ARG A 94 0.44 -11.76 -11.29
N ASP A 95 1.76 -11.62 -11.32
CA ASP A 95 2.74 -12.69 -11.17
C ASP A 95 2.94 -13.14 -9.72
N GLY A 96 2.31 -12.43 -8.76
CA GLY A 96 2.42 -12.71 -7.34
C GLY A 96 3.69 -12.16 -6.70
N VAL A 97 4.46 -11.29 -7.36
CA VAL A 97 5.62 -10.63 -6.72
C VAL A 97 5.12 -9.37 -5.99
N PRO A 98 5.32 -9.26 -4.66
CA PRO A 98 5.00 -8.03 -3.94
C PRO A 98 6.13 -7.00 -4.11
N LEU A 99 5.75 -5.75 -4.36
CA LEU A 99 6.62 -4.58 -4.31
C LEU A 99 6.24 -3.70 -3.13
N PHE A 100 7.26 -3.18 -2.46
CA PHE A 100 7.11 -2.24 -1.34
C PHE A 100 7.71 -0.89 -1.72
N VAL A 101 7.06 0.21 -1.37
CA VAL A 101 7.59 1.56 -1.60
C VAL A 101 7.73 2.30 -0.28
N SER A 102 8.91 2.87 -0.04
CA SER A 102 9.18 3.59 1.20
C SER A 102 8.58 5.00 1.25
N LYS A 103 8.25 5.46 2.46
CA LYS A 103 8.06 6.89 2.74
C LYS A 103 9.42 7.58 2.78
N ALA A 104 9.64 8.54 1.90
CA ALA A 104 10.85 9.34 1.92
C ALA A 104 10.53 10.79 2.25
N LEU A 105 10.86 11.23 3.48
CA LEU A 105 10.72 12.63 3.89
C LEU A 105 11.51 13.60 2.98
N PHE A 106 12.61 13.12 2.40
CA PHE A 106 13.43 13.87 1.47
C PHE A 106 13.89 12.96 0.33
N GLY A 107 13.84 13.48 -0.90
CA GLY A 107 14.41 12.80 -2.07
C GLY A 107 13.43 11.82 -2.71
N ALA A 108 13.94 10.65 -3.11
CA ALA A 108 13.18 9.63 -3.81
C ALA A 108 12.75 8.53 -2.84
N SER A 109 11.56 7.98 -3.05
CA SER A 109 11.16 6.72 -2.42
C SER A 109 11.89 5.56 -3.08
N THR A 110 12.22 4.54 -2.29
CA THR A 110 12.89 3.34 -2.79
C THR A 110 11.85 2.24 -3.00
N VAL A 111 11.99 1.51 -4.10
CA VAL A 111 11.14 0.36 -4.44
C VAL A 111 11.90 -0.92 -4.10
N TYR A 112 11.25 -1.79 -3.35
CA TYR A 112 11.80 -3.06 -2.89
C TYR A 112 10.94 -4.23 -3.34
N ARG A 113 11.55 -5.42 -3.40
CA ARG A 113 10.84 -6.71 -3.54
C ARG A 113 11.57 -7.81 -2.75
N PRO A 114 10.95 -8.97 -2.49
CA PRO A 114 11.65 -10.14 -1.99
C PRO A 114 12.84 -10.52 -2.89
N ALA A 115 13.99 -10.82 -2.29
CA ALA A 115 15.20 -11.20 -3.00
C ALA A 115 14.94 -12.36 -3.98
N ASP A 116 15.64 -12.32 -5.11
CA ASP A 116 15.46 -13.25 -6.23
C ASP A 116 14.07 -13.18 -6.90
N GLY A 117 13.27 -12.16 -6.59
CA GLY A 117 11.92 -12.00 -7.16
C GLY A 117 10.92 -13.04 -6.67
N LYS A 118 11.06 -13.51 -5.43
CA LYS A 118 10.12 -14.48 -4.83
C LYS A 118 8.69 -13.97 -4.88
N THR A 119 7.79 -14.88 -5.25
CA THR A 119 6.35 -14.63 -5.21
C THR A 119 5.82 -14.84 -3.78
N LEU A 120 4.58 -14.44 -3.55
CA LEU A 120 3.84 -14.68 -2.31
C LEU A 120 3.86 -16.16 -1.87
N THR A 121 3.84 -17.10 -2.82
CA THR A 121 3.88 -18.55 -2.54
C THR A 121 5.27 -19.08 -2.21
N ASP A 122 6.31 -18.32 -2.52
CA ASP A 122 7.71 -18.69 -2.27
C ASP A 122 8.26 -18.12 -0.94
N LEU A 123 7.47 -17.28 -0.26
CA LEU A 123 7.87 -16.65 1.00
C LEU A 123 7.94 -17.69 2.13
N ALA A 124 8.99 -17.59 2.94
CA ALA A 124 9.15 -18.39 4.14
C ALA A 124 8.30 -17.81 5.28
N SER A 125 7.52 -18.66 5.95
CA SER A 125 6.78 -18.32 7.19
C SER A 125 7.44 -19.00 8.40
N PRO A 126 7.82 -18.27 9.47
CA PRO A 126 7.64 -16.83 9.64
C PRO A 126 8.73 -15.99 8.97
N GLY A 127 9.75 -16.59 8.34
CA GLY A 127 10.87 -15.89 7.70
C GLY A 127 12.16 -16.73 7.72
N PRO A 128 13.30 -16.18 7.26
CA PRO A 128 13.51 -14.82 6.79
C PRO A 128 13.18 -14.62 5.30
N ASN A 129 12.74 -13.41 4.94
CA ASN A 129 12.55 -12.98 3.56
C ASN A 129 13.31 -11.66 3.32
N PRO A 130 14.62 -11.70 2.98
CA PRO A 130 15.36 -10.48 2.70
C PRO A 130 14.78 -9.77 1.47
N LEU A 131 14.72 -8.45 1.51
CA LEU A 131 14.33 -7.61 0.40
C LEU A 131 15.56 -7.14 -0.37
N GLU A 132 15.38 -6.85 -1.66
CA GLU A 132 16.33 -6.16 -2.51
C GLU A 132 15.74 -4.85 -3.04
N GLU A 133 16.60 -3.86 -3.26
CA GLU A 133 16.22 -2.62 -3.94
C GLU A 133 16.18 -2.87 -5.46
N VAL A 134 15.06 -2.49 -6.09
CA VAL A 134 14.85 -2.68 -7.53
C VAL A 134 14.65 -1.37 -8.29
N GLY A 135 14.53 -0.25 -7.57
CA GLY A 135 14.40 1.04 -8.20
C GLY A 135 14.12 2.17 -7.22
N VAL A 136 13.93 3.35 -7.78
CA VAL A 136 13.56 4.56 -7.05
C VAL A 136 12.41 5.26 -7.75
N LEU A 137 11.44 5.72 -6.97
CA LEU A 137 10.29 6.48 -7.45
C LEU A 137 10.42 7.93 -7.02
N ARG A 138 10.32 8.85 -8.00
CA ARG A 138 10.39 10.30 -7.77
C ARG A 138 9.08 10.95 -8.19
N LEU A 139 8.35 11.46 -7.21
CA LEU A 139 7.16 12.27 -7.42
C LEU A 139 7.50 13.72 -7.04
N GLY A 140 7.30 14.64 -7.99
CA GLY A 140 7.58 16.06 -7.78
C GLY A 140 6.49 16.77 -7.00
N PRO A 141 6.78 17.93 -6.40
CA PRO A 141 5.76 18.71 -5.69
C PRO A 141 4.63 19.16 -6.62
N THR A 142 3.44 19.30 -6.06
CA THR A 142 2.23 19.80 -6.75
C THR A 142 1.60 20.92 -5.93
N ASP A 143 0.68 21.66 -6.56
CA ASP A 143 -0.13 22.68 -5.88
C ASP A 143 -1.48 22.11 -5.38
N THR A 144 -1.63 20.78 -5.33
CA THR A 144 -2.89 20.15 -4.88
C THR A 144 -3.06 20.40 -3.37
N PRO A 145 -4.14 21.08 -2.92
CA PRO A 145 -4.29 21.43 -1.52
C PRO A 145 -4.77 20.23 -0.70
N GLY A 146 -4.35 20.16 0.56
CA GLY A 146 -4.75 19.11 1.51
C GLY A 146 -3.55 18.47 2.20
N GLY A 147 -3.82 17.36 2.87
CA GLY A 147 -2.85 16.58 3.62
C GLY A 147 -2.39 17.21 4.94
N PRO A 148 -1.74 16.40 5.79
CA PRO A 148 -1.39 16.81 7.15
C PRO A 148 -0.12 17.67 7.22
N LEU A 149 0.66 17.72 6.14
CA LEU A 149 1.99 18.30 6.12
C LEU A 149 2.11 19.44 5.10
N ALA A 150 2.26 20.66 5.59
CA ALA A 150 2.47 21.82 4.75
C ALA A 150 3.75 21.67 3.91
N GLY A 151 3.61 21.72 2.58
CA GLY A 151 4.73 21.65 1.64
C GLY A 151 5.31 20.24 1.40
N GLY A 152 4.85 19.22 2.13
CA GLY A 152 5.28 17.81 1.95
C GLY A 152 4.17 16.87 1.48
N SER A 153 2.90 17.25 1.65
CA SER A 153 1.76 16.38 1.37
C SER A 153 1.70 15.88 -0.08
N SER A 154 2.13 16.69 -1.05
CA SER A 154 2.11 16.28 -2.46
C SER A 154 3.18 15.27 -2.86
N THR A 155 4.22 15.08 -2.06
CA THR A 155 5.39 14.25 -2.43
C THR A 155 5.53 12.97 -1.63
N LEU A 156 4.96 12.91 -0.42
CA LEU A 156 5.09 11.74 0.44
C LEU A 156 4.11 10.66 0.01
N ILE A 157 4.63 9.49 -0.32
CA ILE A 157 3.88 8.31 -0.71
C ILE A 157 3.24 7.66 0.52
N THR A 158 2.00 7.21 0.39
CA THR A 158 1.17 6.76 1.51
C THR A 158 0.31 5.54 1.18
N GLY A 159 0.40 4.98 -0.03
CA GLY A 159 -0.40 3.83 -0.41
C GLY A 159 -0.29 3.48 -1.89
N GLY A 160 -0.72 2.29 -2.26
CA GLY A 160 -0.78 1.87 -3.66
C GLY A 160 -1.80 0.79 -3.94
N ALA A 161 -2.08 0.60 -5.22
CA ALA A 161 -2.97 -0.46 -5.69
C ALA A 161 -2.58 -0.91 -7.09
N VAL A 162 -2.98 -2.12 -7.45
CA VAL A 162 -2.84 -2.66 -8.80
C VAL A 162 -4.23 -3.00 -9.34
N SER A 163 -4.50 -2.66 -10.59
CA SER A 163 -5.77 -2.97 -11.26
C SER A 163 -5.99 -4.48 -11.35
N ALA A 164 -7.25 -4.91 -11.44
CA ALA A 164 -7.61 -6.34 -11.42
C ALA A 164 -6.94 -7.17 -12.53
N ASP A 165 -6.63 -6.57 -13.68
CA ASP A 165 -5.93 -7.20 -14.80
C ASP A 165 -4.38 -7.13 -14.70
N GLY A 166 -3.88 -6.43 -13.69
CA GLY A 166 -2.46 -6.22 -13.42
C GLY A 166 -1.77 -5.24 -14.37
N THR A 167 -2.51 -4.43 -15.15
CA THR A 167 -1.92 -3.56 -16.18
C THR A 167 -1.74 -2.10 -15.76
N VAL A 168 -2.28 -1.70 -14.61
CA VAL A 168 -2.14 -0.35 -14.05
C VAL A 168 -1.76 -0.45 -12.58
N ALA A 169 -0.70 0.23 -12.18
CA ALA A 169 -0.44 0.53 -10.77
C ALA A 169 -0.85 1.96 -10.46
N ALA A 170 -1.48 2.16 -9.30
CA ALA A 170 -1.71 3.44 -8.68
C ALA A 170 -0.74 3.60 -7.50
N VAL A 171 -0.05 4.74 -7.44
CA VAL A 171 0.72 5.13 -6.25
C VAL A 171 0.15 6.44 -5.76
N ARG A 172 -0.13 6.50 -4.47
CA ARG A 172 -0.79 7.61 -3.80
C ARG A 172 0.21 8.42 -2.98
N THR A 173 0.05 9.73 -3.02
CA THR A 173 0.55 10.65 -1.98
C THR A 173 -0.62 11.20 -1.18
N TYR A 174 -0.36 12.00 -0.13
CA TYR A 174 -1.44 12.59 0.65
C TYR A 174 -2.48 13.34 -0.19
N THR A 175 -2.08 13.95 -1.31
CA THR A 175 -2.94 14.82 -2.13
C THR A 175 -3.09 14.41 -3.58
N ASP A 176 -2.36 13.41 -4.09
CA ASP A 176 -2.38 13.04 -5.50
C ASP A 176 -2.35 11.52 -5.67
N VAL A 177 -2.97 11.01 -6.74
CA VAL A 177 -2.79 9.63 -7.21
C VAL A 177 -2.10 9.65 -8.57
N TYR A 178 -1.09 8.81 -8.74
CA TYR A 178 -0.30 8.67 -9.95
C TYR A 178 -0.53 7.28 -10.54
N LEU A 179 -0.92 7.21 -11.82
CA LEU A 179 -1.14 5.95 -12.51
C LEU A 179 0.04 5.62 -13.42
N PHE A 180 0.49 4.37 -13.32
CA PHE A 180 1.60 3.80 -14.07
C PHE A 180 1.06 2.64 -14.91
N HIS A 181 1.33 2.69 -16.21
CA HIS A 181 0.89 1.70 -17.17
C HIS A 181 1.94 0.60 -17.31
N ALA A 182 1.55 -0.62 -16.95
CA ALA A 182 2.34 -1.85 -16.97
C ALA A 182 1.69 -2.89 -17.90
N PRO A 183 1.67 -2.70 -19.23
CA PRO A 183 0.89 -3.53 -20.16
C PRO A 183 1.28 -5.03 -20.13
N ASP A 184 2.53 -5.33 -19.80
CA ASP A 184 3.07 -6.67 -19.62
C ASP A 184 3.05 -7.17 -18.17
N GLY A 185 2.60 -6.33 -17.23
CA GLY A 185 2.59 -6.59 -15.79
C GLY A 185 3.94 -6.32 -15.11
N ASP A 186 4.94 -5.78 -15.80
CA ASP A 186 6.22 -5.39 -15.19
C ASP A 186 6.06 -4.07 -14.44
N LEU A 187 5.66 -4.18 -13.17
CA LEU A 187 5.47 -3.03 -12.29
C LEU A 187 6.78 -2.28 -12.01
N VAL A 188 7.93 -2.97 -11.97
CA VAL A 188 9.23 -2.31 -11.74
C VAL A 188 9.57 -1.41 -12.92
N ALA A 189 9.42 -1.92 -14.14
CA ALA A 189 9.62 -1.14 -15.35
C ALA A 189 8.63 0.02 -15.47
N ALA A 190 7.34 -0.21 -15.12
CA ALA A 190 6.33 0.84 -15.15
C ALA A 190 6.64 1.99 -14.18
N LEU A 191 7.00 1.68 -12.92
CA LEU A 191 7.38 2.68 -11.93
C LEU A 191 8.64 3.46 -12.37
N ALA A 192 9.63 2.77 -12.95
CA ALA A 192 10.84 3.40 -13.50
C ALA A 192 10.56 4.31 -14.71
N GLY A 193 9.54 3.97 -15.51
CA GLY A 193 9.08 4.77 -16.65
C GLY A 193 8.34 6.06 -16.27
N GLY A 194 7.91 6.17 -15.01
CA GLY A 194 7.17 7.31 -14.49
C GLY A 194 5.66 7.24 -14.80
N PRO A 195 4.86 8.10 -14.17
CA PRO A 195 3.41 8.04 -14.29
C PRO A 195 2.90 8.59 -15.62
N GLN A 196 1.87 7.97 -16.17
CA GLN A 196 1.18 8.42 -17.38
C GLN A 196 0.03 9.38 -17.06
N LEU A 197 -0.56 9.26 -15.87
CA LEU A 197 -1.62 10.14 -15.40
C LEU A 197 -1.41 10.54 -13.94
N ARG A 198 -1.78 11.78 -13.62
CA ARG A 198 -1.91 12.29 -12.25
C ARG A 198 -3.35 12.72 -12.02
N ILE A 199 -3.90 12.32 -10.89
CA ILE A 199 -5.25 12.69 -10.42
C ILE A 199 -5.08 13.51 -9.13
N PRO A 200 -5.40 14.81 -9.14
CA PRO A 200 -5.39 15.64 -7.94
C PRO A 200 -6.54 15.28 -6.99
N VAL A 201 -6.22 14.83 -5.78
CA VAL A 201 -7.18 14.47 -4.72
C VAL A 201 -7.22 15.58 -3.67
N ALA A 202 -7.81 16.71 -4.06
CA ALA A 202 -7.80 17.92 -3.23
C ALA A 202 -8.67 17.80 -1.96
N GLY A 203 -8.18 18.39 -0.86
CA GLY A 203 -8.95 18.65 0.36
C GLY A 203 -9.19 17.44 1.26
N GLU A 204 -8.58 16.29 0.98
CA GLU A 204 -8.49 15.20 1.95
C GLU A 204 -7.53 15.61 3.08
N PRO A 205 -7.91 15.46 4.35
CA PRO A 205 -7.09 15.91 5.47
C PRO A 205 -5.84 15.05 5.67
N GLN A 206 -5.91 13.76 5.35
CA GLN A 206 -4.79 12.81 5.43
C GLN A 206 -5.11 11.59 4.56
N GLY A 207 -4.80 11.71 3.28
CA GLY A 207 -5.18 10.71 2.29
C GLY A 207 -4.16 9.60 2.18
N GLU A 208 -4.50 8.39 2.63
CA GLU A 208 -3.60 7.23 2.63
C GLU A 208 -4.11 6.08 1.75
N ALA A 209 -5.42 5.91 1.58
CA ALA A 209 -5.95 4.75 0.86
C ALA A 209 -6.18 5.02 -0.63
N VAL A 210 -5.83 4.02 -1.45
CA VAL A 210 -6.18 3.92 -2.87
C VAL A 210 -6.53 2.47 -3.24
N ALA A 211 -7.54 2.26 -4.08
CA ALA A 211 -7.90 0.92 -4.57
C ALA A 211 -8.53 0.98 -5.96
N PHE A 212 -8.55 -0.14 -6.67
CA PHE A 212 -9.35 -0.30 -7.88
C PHE A 212 -10.59 -1.16 -7.60
N THR A 213 -11.73 -0.80 -8.19
CA THR A 213 -12.86 -1.70 -8.31
C THR A 213 -12.58 -2.77 -9.37
N PRO A 214 -13.31 -3.90 -9.39
CA PRO A 214 -13.18 -4.90 -10.45
C PRO A 214 -13.42 -4.35 -11.86
N ASP A 215 -14.24 -3.31 -11.99
CA ASP A 215 -14.56 -2.67 -13.27
C ASP A 215 -13.54 -1.60 -13.70
N GLY A 216 -12.58 -1.28 -12.81
CA GLY A 216 -11.46 -0.37 -13.09
C GLY A 216 -11.62 1.05 -12.55
N ASP A 217 -12.71 1.37 -11.86
CA ASP A 217 -12.86 2.65 -11.18
C ASP A 217 -11.81 2.78 -10.07
N LEU A 218 -11.29 3.99 -9.88
CA LEU A 218 -10.32 4.26 -8.83
C LEU A 218 -11.03 4.82 -7.58
N LEU A 219 -10.74 4.23 -6.43
CA LEU A 219 -11.24 4.65 -5.14
C LEU A 219 -10.15 5.34 -4.33
N THR A 220 -10.52 6.40 -3.61
CA THR A 220 -9.64 7.06 -2.63
C THR A 220 -10.35 7.22 -1.29
N ALA A 221 -9.63 7.00 -0.19
CA ALA A 221 -10.11 7.31 1.15
C ALA A 221 -9.04 8.01 1.98
N SER A 222 -9.47 8.64 3.06
CA SER A 222 -8.64 9.48 3.92
C SER A 222 -9.00 9.27 5.37
N GLU A 223 -7.99 9.31 6.24
CA GLU A 223 -8.20 9.44 7.66
C GLU A 223 -8.91 10.75 8.02
N SER A 224 -9.49 10.81 9.21
CA SER A 224 -10.18 12.02 9.66
C SER A 224 -9.23 13.13 10.10
N ASN A 225 -7.99 12.79 10.49
CA ASN A 225 -7.04 13.70 11.15
C ASN A 225 -7.71 14.53 12.28
N GLY A 226 -8.52 13.87 13.11
CA GLY A 226 -9.27 14.48 14.21
C GLY A 226 -10.55 15.24 13.81
N GLY A 227 -10.88 15.29 12.52
CA GLY A 227 -12.11 15.88 11.98
C GLY A 227 -13.26 14.87 11.78
N PRO A 228 -14.29 15.24 11.01
CA PRO A 228 -15.28 14.29 10.51
C PRO A 228 -14.64 13.26 9.56
N LEU A 229 -15.13 12.02 9.58
CA LEU A 229 -14.73 10.99 8.63
C LEU A 229 -14.99 11.44 7.18
N PRO A 230 -13.95 11.54 6.34
CA PRO A 230 -14.11 11.87 4.92
C PRO A 230 -14.89 10.78 4.17
N GLN A 231 -15.54 11.17 3.08
CA GLN A 231 -16.16 10.20 2.18
C GLN A 231 -15.11 9.51 1.32
N ILE A 232 -15.36 8.24 1.00
CA ILE A 232 -14.66 7.55 -0.09
C ILE A 232 -15.06 8.23 -1.40
N ARG A 233 -14.08 8.52 -2.25
CA ARG A 233 -14.31 9.13 -3.57
C ARG A 233 -14.06 8.11 -4.66
N VAL A 234 -14.76 8.29 -5.79
CA VAL A 234 -14.65 7.48 -7.01
C VAL A 234 -14.20 8.39 -8.14
N TRP A 235 -13.25 7.93 -8.96
CA TRP A 235 -12.66 8.66 -10.07
C TRP A 235 -12.79 7.90 -11.38
#